data_AF-A0A6I8RW74-F1
#
_entry.id   AF-A0A6I8RW74-F1
#
_cell.length_a   1.000
_cell.length_b   1.000
_cell.length_c   1.000
_cell.angle_alpha   90.00
_cell.angle_beta   90.00
_cell.angle_gamma   90.00
#
_symmetry.space_group_name_H-M   'P 1'
#
loop_
_entity.id
_entity.type
_entity.pdbx_description
1 polymer ?
#
loop_
_entity_poly.entity_id
_entity_poly.type
_entity_poly.pdbx_seq_one_letter_code
_entity_poly.pdbx_strand_id
1 'polypeptide(L)'
;MRADLESGGIISFIIKTSVKASSYRIESDTFGELQVPNDKYYGAQTVRSTMNFKIGGVTERMPVPVIRAFGILKRAAAEVNQDYGLDPNIANFIIKAADEVSSGKLDDHFPLVVWQTGSGTQTNMNVNEVISNRAIEMMGGKLGSKDPVHPNDHVNKSQSSNDTFPTAMHIAAVKEVHEVLLPGLQKLHDALEEKSKEFENIIKIGRTHTQDAVPLTLGQEFGGYVQQIKYSVSRIKAALPRVYELAAGGTAVGTGLNTRIGFAEKVAAKVAELTGLPFITAPNKFESLAAHDALVELSGALNTLACSLMKIANDIRFLGSGPRSGLGELILPENEPGSSIMPGKVNPTQCEAVTMVAAQVMGNHVAITIGCSNGHFELNVFKPVIIKNVLQSIRLLGDAAVSFTDNCIVGVQANTERINKLMSESLMLVTALNPHIGYDKAAKIAKTAHKEGTTLKETAIKLGFLTSDQFDQWVKPEDMLGPK
;
A
#
# COMPACT_ATOMS: atom_id res chain seq x y z
N MET A 1 50.17 10.82 61.26
CA MET A 1 48.84 11.46 61.37
C MET A 1 48.11 11.20 60.08
N ARG A 2 47.07 10.36 60.13
CA ARG A 2 46.12 10.08 59.05
C ARG A 2 45.12 11.23 58.97
N ALA A 3 44.66 11.55 57.76
CA ALA A 3 43.39 12.20 57.43
C ALA A 3 43.16 11.90 55.94
N ASP A 4 42.47 10.82 55.60
CA ASP A 4 41.02 10.71 55.42
C ASP A 4 40.55 11.43 54.14
N LEU A 5 40.60 10.69 53.03
CA LEU A 5 39.85 10.95 51.80
C LEU A 5 38.63 10.02 51.83
N GLU A 6 37.47 10.58 52.16
CA GLU A 6 36.19 9.87 52.14
C GLU A 6 35.76 9.55 50.70
N SER A 7 35.29 8.31 50.57
CA SER A 7 34.80 7.64 49.37
C SER A 7 33.50 8.24 48.84
N GLY A 8 33.55 8.81 47.63
CA GLY A 8 32.36 9.09 46.82
C GLY A 8 31.73 7.80 46.32
N GLY A 9 30.57 7.45 46.87
CA GLY A 9 29.78 6.28 46.48
C GLY A 9 29.26 6.40 45.05
N ILE A 10 29.62 5.43 44.21
CA ILE A 10 28.97 5.20 42.92
C ILE A 10 27.60 4.57 43.21
N ILE A 11 26.54 5.36 43.08
CA ILE A 11 25.17 4.87 43.10
C ILE A 11 24.93 4.14 41.77
N SER A 12 25.12 2.82 41.79
CA SER A 12 24.66 1.92 40.73
C SER A 12 23.14 1.86 40.77
N PHE A 13 22.48 2.56 39.85
CA PHE A 13 21.06 2.34 39.56
C PHE A 13 20.91 0.98 38.87
N ILE A 14 20.85 -0.09 39.67
CA ILE A 14 20.32 -1.36 39.21
C ILE A 14 18.81 -1.17 39.10
N ILE A 15 18.34 -0.87 37.89
CA ILE A 15 16.94 -1.09 37.53
C ILE A 15 16.72 -2.61 37.60
N LYS A 16 16.28 -3.09 38.76
CA LYS A 16 15.62 -4.40 38.87
C LYS A 16 14.29 -4.27 38.14
N THR A 17 14.29 -4.45 36.82
CA THR A 17 13.07 -4.87 36.13
C THR A 17 12.73 -6.24 36.72
N SER A 18 11.74 -6.27 37.61
CA SER A 18 11.12 -7.52 38.00
C SER A 18 10.42 -8.08 36.76
N VAL A 19 11.14 -8.89 35.98
CA VAL A 19 10.51 -9.81 35.04
C VAL A 19 9.66 -10.71 35.93
N LYS A 20 8.34 -10.46 35.99
CA LYS A 20 7.39 -11.44 36.54
C LYS A 20 7.73 -12.76 35.85
N ALA A 21 8.13 -13.77 36.62
CA ALA A 21 8.32 -15.10 36.07
C ALA A 21 7.01 -15.48 35.39
N SER A 22 7.01 -15.52 34.05
CA SER A 22 5.84 -15.90 33.27
C SER A 22 5.48 -17.32 33.68
N SER A 23 4.39 -17.50 34.41
CA SER A 23 3.86 -18.83 34.68
C SER A 23 3.52 -19.51 33.35
N TYR A 24 3.87 -20.78 33.22
CA TYR A 24 3.66 -21.57 32.00
C TYR A 24 2.74 -22.77 32.27
N ARG A 25 2.12 -23.26 31.21
CA ARG A 25 1.49 -24.59 31.13
C ARG A 25 2.33 -25.50 30.26
N ILE A 26 2.24 -26.80 30.49
CA ILE A 26 2.88 -27.81 29.66
C ILE A 26 1.87 -28.29 28.62
N GLU A 27 2.25 -28.20 27.35
CA GLU A 27 1.54 -28.82 26.23
C GLU A 27 2.49 -29.76 25.48
N SER A 28 1.95 -30.68 24.69
CA SER A 28 2.74 -31.64 23.90
C SER A 28 2.37 -31.65 22.42
N ASP A 29 3.40 -31.80 21.61
CA ASP A 29 3.34 -32.24 20.21
C ASP A 29 4.01 -33.63 20.07
N THR A 30 4.10 -34.15 18.86
CA THR A 30 4.71 -35.47 18.60
C THR A 30 6.22 -35.53 18.91
N PHE A 31 6.88 -34.39 19.12
CA PHE A 31 8.30 -34.30 19.49
C PHE A 31 8.52 -34.10 21.00
N GLY A 32 7.45 -34.03 21.79
CA GLY A 32 7.51 -33.97 23.24
C GLY A 32 6.87 -32.69 23.83
N GLU A 33 7.20 -32.44 25.10
CA GLU A 33 6.62 -31.37 25.90
C GLU A 33 7.27 -30.01 25.64
N LEU A 34 6.46 -28.95 25.72
CA LEU A 34 6.87 -27.56 25.60
C LEU A 34 6.19 -26.69 26.65
N GLN A 35 6.92 -25.69 27.13
CA GLN A 35 6.39 -24.67 28.04
C GLN A 35 5.70 -23.57 27.23
N VAL A 36 4.41 -23.37 27.48
CA VAL A 36 3.58 -22.35 26.84
C VAL A 36 3.19 -21.29 27.89
N PRO A 37 3.40 -19.98 27.65
CA PRO A 37 2.97 -18.95 28.60
C PRO A 37 1.47 -19.01 28.91
N ASN A 38 1.09 -18.89 30.19
CA ASN A 38 -0.31 -19.00 30.63
C ASN A 38 -1.21 -17.89 30.09
N ASP A 39 -0.65 -16.73 29.76
CA ASP A 39 -1.34 -15.56 29.20
C ASP A 39 -1.47 -15.62 27.67
N LYS A 40 -1.15 -16.75 27.04
CA LYS A 40 -1.20 -16.92 25.57
C LYS A 40 -2.07 -18.08 25.14
N TYR A 41 -2.96 -17.82 24.17
CA TYR A 41 -3.84 -18.83 23.57
C TYR A 41 -3.17 -19.74 22.54
N TYR A 42 -1.98 -19.41 22.02
CA TYR A 42 -1.26 -20.35 21.15
C TYR A 42 -0.73 -21.56 21.94
N GLY A 43 -0.38 -22.66 21.28
CA GLY A 43 0.00 -23.93 21.91
C GLY A 43 1.40 -24.43 21.55
N ALA A 44 1.62 -25.74 21.73
CA ALA A 44 2.90 -26.40 21.51
C ALA A 44 3.46 -26.20 20.09
N GLN A 45 2.63 -26.27 19.04
CA GLN A 45 3.09 -26.15 17.65
C GLN A 45 3.60 -24.73 17.36
N THR A 46 2.94 -23.71 17.92
CA THR A 46 3.39 -22.32 17.81
C THR A 46 4.70 -22.11 18.56
N VAL A 47 4.86 -22.63 19.77
CA VAL A 47 6.12 -22.53 20.53
C VAL A 47 7.26 -23.23 19.80
N ARG A 48 7.03 -24.44 19.27
CA ARG A 48 8.02 -25.13 18.44
C ARG A 48 8.44 -24.27 17.24
N SER A 49 7.49 -23.58 16.63
CA SER A 49 7.73 -22.74 15.46
C SER A 49 8.55 -21.49 15.81
N THR A 50 8.29 -20.83 16.95
CA THR A 50 9.10 -19.68 17.39
C THR A 50 10.54 -20.08 17.74
N MET A 51 10.77 -21.34 18.15
CA MET A 51 12.12 -21.85 18.40
C MET A 51 12.92 -22.03 17.11
N ASN A 52 12.27 -22.42 16.02
CA ASN A 52 12.92 -22.84 14.77
C ASN A 52 13.01 -21.72 13.71
N PHE A 53 12.13 -20.72 13.74
CA PHE A 53 12.07 -19.64 12.75
C PHE A 53 12.35 -18.27 13.39
N LYS A 54 13.61 -18.04 13.78
CA LYS A 54 14.06 -16.80 14.45
C LYS A 54 14.74 -15.82 13.49
N ILE A 55 14.07 -15.49 12.39
CA ILE A 55 14.63 -14.70 11.31
C ILE A 55 13.99 -13.30 11.33
N GLY A 56 14.81 -12.25 11.53
CA GLY A 56 14.41 -10.85 11.43
C GLY A 56 13.71 -10.23 12.65
N GLY A 57 13.26 -11.03 13.61
CA GLY A 57 12.70 -10.52 14.88
C GLY A 57 11.24 -10.07 14.79
N VAL A 58 10.79 -9.28 15.76
CA VAL A 58 9.35 -8.97 15.95
C VAL A 58 8.73 -8.12 14.84
N THR A 59 9.52 -7.35 14.10
CA THR A 59 9.06 -6.56 12.94
C THR A 59 8.68 -7.44 11.75
N GLU A 60 9.22 -8.66 11.71
CA GLU A 60 8.97 -9.65 10.67
C GLU A 60 7.79 -10.56 10.99
N ARG A 61 7.03 -10.27 12.06
CA ARG A 61 5.77 -10.99 12.35
C ARG A 61 4.85 -10.99 11.12
N MET A 62 4.08 -12.06 10.99
CA MET A 62 3.07 -12.21 9.94
C MET A 62 2.15 -10.97 9.93
N PRO A 63 1.85 -10.37 8.76
CA PRO A 63 0.99 -9.21 8.71
C PRO A 63 -0.38 -9.47 9.34
N VAL A 64 -0.82 -8.53 10.18
CA VAL A 64 -2.14 -8.58 10.86
C VAL A 64 -3.31 -8.85 9.89
N PRO A 65 -3.37 -8.28 8.67
CA PRO A 65 -4.44 -8.59 7.73
C PRO A 65 -4.54 -10.09 7.38
N VAL A 66 -3.42 -10.83 7.33
CA VAL A 66 -3.42 -12.29 7.12
C VAL A 66 -4.05 -13.01 8.31
N ILE A 67 -3.71 -12.59 9.54
CA ILE A 67 -4.27 -13.16 10.77
C ILE A 67 -5.79 -12.95 10.82
N ARG A 68 -6.25 -11.73 10.51
CA ARG A 68 -7.68 -11.42 10.48
C ARG A 68 -8.42 -12.19 9.38
N ALA A 69 -7.82 -12.32 8.21
CA ALA A 69 -8.35 -13.14 7.12
C ALA A 69 -8.47 -14.64 7.50
N PHE A 70 -7.52 -15.16 8.27
CA PHE A 70 -7.63 -16.48 8.87
C PHE A 70 -8.82 -16.59 9.81
N GLY A 71 -9.08 -15.58 10.65
CA GLY A 71 -10.28 -15.50 11.48
C GLY A 71 -11.56 -15.66 10.64
N ILE A 72 -11.67 -14.91 9.55
CA ILE A 72 -12.81 -14.99 8.61
C ILE A 72 -12.95 -16.41 8.02
N LEU A 73 -11.85 -17.00 7.55
CA LEU A 73 -11.84 -18.35 6.99
C LEU A 73 -12.28 -19.41 8.01
N LYS A 74 -11.72 -19.38 9.23
CA LYS A 74 -12.04 -20.37 10.26
C LYS A 74 -13.47 -20.23 10.77
N ARG A 75 -13.96 -18.99 10.85
CA ARG A 75 -15.37 -18.69 11.13
C ARG A 75 -16.30 -19.29 10.07
N ALA A 76 -16.00 -19.07 8.79
CA ALA A 76 -16.76 -19.63 7.67
C ALA A 76 -16.70 -21.17 7.65
N ALA A 77 -15.52 -21.74 7.84
CA ALA A 77 -15.32 -23.19 7.84
C ALA A 77 -16.07 -23.88 9.00
N ALA A 78 -16.08 -23.30 10.20
CA ALA A 78 -16.81 -23.84 11.34
C ALA A 78 -18.32 -23.88 11.08
N GLU A 79 -18.88 -22.80 10.52
CA GLU A 79 -20.29 -22.72 10.17
C GLU A 79 -20.67 -23.78 9.13
N VAL A 80 -19.91 -23.87 8.04
CA VAL A 80 -20.11 -24.84 6.95
C VAL A 80 -19.93 -26.29 7.43
N ASN A 81 -19.02 -26.54 8.36
CA ASN A 81 -18.76 -27.89 8.85
C ASN A 81 -19.87 -28.46 9.73
N GLN A 82 -20.86 -27.67 10.17
CA GLN A 82 -22.08 -28.20 10.80
C GLN A 82 -22.81 -29.15 9.84
N ASP A 83 -22.84 -28.83 8.54
CA ASP A 83 -23.39 -29.71 7.49
C ASP A 83 -22.61 -31.04 7.36
N TYR A 84 -21.38 -31.07 7.86
CA TYR A 84 -20.43 -32.18 7.72
C TYR A 84 -20.08 -32.82 9.07
N GLY A 85 -20.96 -32.67 10.06
CA GLY A 85 -20.89 -33.37 11.34
C GLY A 85 -19.98 -32.74 12.38
N LEU A 86 -19.68 -31.44 12.28
CA LEU A 86 -19.15 -30.70 13.42
C LEU A 86 -20.30 -30.43 14.39
N ASP A 87 -20.10 -30.75 15.67
CA ASP A 87 -21.08 -30.49 16.72
C ASP A 87 -21.47 -28.99 16.75
N PRO A 88 -22.77 -28.64 16.72
CA PRO A 88 -23.20 -27.24 16.67
C PRO A 88 -22.72 -26.40 17.86
N ASN A 89 -22.59 -26.99 19.06
CA ASN A 89 -22.12 -26.25 20.22
C ASN A 89 -20.63 -25.91 20.08
N ILE A 90 -19.80 -26.89 19.69
CA ILE A 90 -18.38 -26.67 19.35
C ILE A 90 -18.24 -25.65 18.21
N ALA A 91 -19.02 -25.78 17.13
CA ALA A 91 -18.99 -24.86 15.99
C ALA A 91 -19.26 -23.41 16.43
N ASN A 92 -20.27 -23.19 17.28
CA ASN A 92 -20.64 -21.86 17.76
C ASN A 92 -19.52 -21.18 18.57
N PHE A 93 -18.78 -21.92 19.40
CA PHE A 93 -17.65 -21.36 20.14
C PHE A 93 -16.41 -21.13 19.26
N ILE A 94 -16.19 -21.98 18.26
CA ILE A 94 -15.17 -21.72 17.22
C ILE A 94 -15.50 -20.45 16.45
N ILE A 95 -16.77 -20.25 16.04
CA ILE A 95 -17.24 -19.04 15.35
C ILE A 95 -16.94 -17.80 16.19
N LYS A 96 -17.32 -17.79 17.48
CA LYS A 96 -17.07 -16.66 18.38
C LYS A 96 -15.58 -16.34 18.56
N ALA A 97 -14.75 -17.37 18.75
CA ALA A 97 -13.31 -17.19 18.87
C ALA A 97 -12.66 -16.70 17.55
N ALA A 98 -13.12 -17.21 16.41
CA ALA A 98 -12.69 -16.78 15.09
C ALA A 98 -13.12 -15.34 14.77
N ASP A 99 -14.29 -14.91 15.25
CA ASP A 99 -14.74 -13.51 15.19
C ASP A 99 -13.79 -12.60 16.00
N GLU A 100 -13.36 -13.01 17.19
CA GLU A 100 -12.34 -12.27 17.97
C GLU A 100 -11.00 -12.16 17.23
N VAL A 101 -10.54 -13.22 16.55
CA VAL A 101 -9.35 -13.16 15.68
C VAL A 101 -9.58 -12.18 14.51
N SER A 102 -10.70 -12.30 13.80
CA SER A 102 -11.00 -11.46 12.63
C SER A 102 -11.13 -9.96 12.96
N SER A 103 -11.60 -9.65 14.17
CA SER A 103 -11.73 -8.28 14.69
C SER A 103 -10.45 -7.71 15.30
N GLY A 104 -9.36 -8.49 15.38
CA GLY A 104 -8.06 -8.06 15.90
C GLY A 104 -7.93 -8.06 17.42
N LYS A 105 -8.89 -8.62 18.17
CA LYS A 105 -8.84 -8.68 19.65
C LYS A 105 -7.72 -9.59 20.16
N LEU A 106 -7.20 -10.47 19.32
CA LEU A 106 -6.23 -11.50 19.69
C LEU A 106 -4.89 -11.37 18.97
N ASP A 107 -4.58 -10.20 18.38
CA ASP A 107 -3.35 -9.98 17.57
C ASP A 107 -2.05 -10.31 18.35
N ASP A 108 -2.05 -10.21 19.69
CA ASP A 108 -0.91 -10.52 20.56
C ASP A 108 -0.61 -12.02 20.75
N HIS A 109 -1.44 -12.90 20.16
CA HIS A 109 -1.29 -14.35 20.21
C HIS A 109 -0.69 -14.96 18.93
N PHE A 110 -0.15 -14.12 18.05
CA PHE A 110 0.44 -14.53 16.78
C PHE A 110 1.91 -14.09 16.67
N PRO A 111 2.85 -14.84 17.27
CA PRO A 111 4.26 -14.44 17.36
C PRO A 111 5.09 -14.80 16.12
N LEU A 112 4.53 -15.56 15.17
CA LEU A 112 5.30 -16.14 14.07
C LEU A 112 5.66 -15.11 13.00
N VAL A 113 6.85 -15.27 12.43
CA VAL A 113 7.40 -14.40 11.39
C VAL A 113 7.01 -14.86 9.99
N VAL A 114 7.07 -13.95 9.00
CA VAL A 114 6.90 -14.25 7.56
C VAL A 114 7.84 -15.36 7.12
N TRP A 115 9.07 -15.35 7.62
CA TRP A 115 10.16 -16.28 7.29
C TRP A 115 10.00 -17.64 7.99
N GLN A 116 8.88 -18.31 7.71
CA GLN A 116 8.51 -19.63 8.23
C GLN A 116 8.50 -20.67 7.09
N THR A 117 7.76 -21.78 7.23
CA THR A 117 7.55 -22.66 6.07
C THR A 117 6.89 -21.90 4.93
N GLY A 118 7.31 -22.23 3.73
CA GLY A 118 6.86 -21.59 2.52
C GLY A 118 5.38 -21.75 2.20
N SER A 119 4.72 -22.77 2.73
CA SER A 119 3.26 -22.96 2.60
C SER A 119 2.45 -22.13 3.61
N GLY A 120 3.08 -21.58 4.64
CA GLY A 120 2.40 -20.88 5.74
C GLY A 120 1.73 -21.80 6.77
N THR A 121 2.05 -23.10 6.78
CA THR A 121 1.47 -24.10 7.70
C THR A 121 1.61 -23.71 9.18
N GLN A 122 2.74 -23.13 9.62
CA GLN A 122 2.86 -22.76 11.05
C GLN A 122 1.85 -21.69 11.45
N THR A 123 1.55 -20.72 10.57
CA THR A 123 0.50 -19.71 10.83
C THR A 123 -0.88 -20.34 10.87
N ASN A 124 -1.20 -21.29 9.97
CA ASN A 124 -2.46 -22.04 10.05
C ASN A 124 -2.59 -22.76 11.39
N MET A 125 -1.53 -23.46 11.83
CA MET A 125 -1.50 -24.15 13.12
C MET A 125 -1.65 -23.17 14.29
N ASN A 126 -0.95 -22.04 14.27
CA ASN A 126 -1.07 -21.00 15.29
C ASN A 126 -2.51 -20.47 15.40
N VAL A 127 -3.16 -20.19 14.28
CA VAL A 127 -4.58 -19.81 14.23
C VAL A 127 -5.46 -20.89 14.84
N ASN A 128 -5.25 -22.15 14.45
CA ASN A 128 -6.02 -23.27 14.98
C ASN A 128 -5.87 -23.39 16.51
N GLU A 129 -4.65 -23.28 17.04
CA GLU A 129 -4.38 -23.33 18.48
C GLU A 129 -5.02 -22.16 19.23
N VAL A 130 -4.90 -20.94 18.71
CA VAL A 130 -5.50 -19.74 19.34
C VAL A 130 -7.02 -19.85 19.40
N ILE A 131 -7.66 -20.20 18.29
CA ILE A 131 -9.12 -20.35 18.23
C ILE A 131 -9.60 -21.52 19.10
N SER A 132 -8.88 -22.65 19.10
CA SER A 132 -9.15 -23.80 19.96
C SER A 132 -9.12 -23.41 21.44
N ASN A 133 -8.02 -22.82 21.91
CA ASN A 133 -7.87 -22.47 23.32
C ASN A 133 -8.85 -21.37 23.75
N ARG A 134 -9.13 -20.39 22.88
CA ARG A 134 -10.12 -19.36 23.20
C ARG A 134 -11.54 -19.95 23.26
N ALA A 135 -11.89 -20.86 22.35
CA ALA A 135 -13.17 -21.56 22.41
C ALA A 135 -13.28 -22.45 23.67
N ILE A 136 -12.22 -23.16 24.05
CA ILE A 136 -12.14 -23.95 25.29
C ILE A 136 -12.39 -23.06 26.51
N GLU A 137 -11.74 -21.90 26.58
CA GLU A 137 -11.94 -20.95 27.68
C GLU A 137 -13.40 -20.46 27.75
N MET A 138 -14.00 -20.10 26.61
CA MET A 138 -15.42 -19.70 26.55
C MET A 138 -16.37 -20.82 26.99
N MET A 139 -15.96 -22.08 26.85
CA MET A 139 -16.70 -23.27 27.30
C MET A 139 -16.37 -23.67 28.75
N GLY A 140 -15.52 -22.91 29.46
CA GLY A 140 -15.12 -23.21 30.84
C GLY A 140 -14.10 -24.36 30.97
N GLY A 141 -13.45 -24.75 29.87
CA GLY A 141 -12.44 -25.80 29.85
C GLY A 141 -11.03 -25.32 30.21
N LYS A 142 -10.06 -26.23 30.13
CA LYS A 142 -8.65 -25.98 30.48
C LYS A 142 -7.81 -25.72 29.23
N LEU A 143 -7.20 -24.55 29.11
CA LEU A 143 -6.29 -24.23 28.00
C LEU A 143 -5.19 -25.30 27.84
N GLY A 144 -4.91 -25.67 26.59
CA GLY A 144 -3.94 -26.69 26.20
C GLY A 144 -4.45 -28.13 26.25
N SER A 145 -5.67 -28.37 26.76
CA SER A 145 -6.26 -29.72 26.81
C SER A 145 -6.61 -30.29 25.43
N LYS A 146 -6.87 -29.41 24.45
CA LYS A 146 -7.49 -29.74 23.14
C LYS A 146 -8.90 -30.33 23.27
N ASP A 147 -9.53 -30.15 24.43
CA ASP A 147 -10.86 -30.67 24.79
C ASP A 147 -11.70 -29.55 25.44
N PRO A 148 -12.93 -29.29 24.98
CA PRO A 148 -13.66 -30.02 23.93
C PRO A 148 -13.30 -29.62 22.49
N VAL A 149 -12.47 -28.59 22.29
CA VAL A 149 -12.17 -28.06 20.95
C VAL A 149 -10.76 -28.44 20.50
N HIS A 150 -10.62 -29.47 19.67
CA HIS A 150 -9.33 -29.87 19.13
C HIS A 150 -8.89 -28.96 17.95
N PRO A 151 -7.64 -28.44 17.94
CA PRO A 151 -7.19 -27.51 16.91
C PRO A 151 -7.18 -28.13 15.50
N ASN A 152 -6.85 -29.41 15.35
CA ASN A 152 -6.89 -30.09 14.06
C ASN A 152 -8.31 -30.58 13.71
N ASP A 153 -8.83 -31.51 14.51
CA ASP A 153 -10.07 -32.24 14.23
C ASP A 153 -11.34 -31.38 14.20
N HIS A 154 -11.34 -30.22 14.89
CA HIS A 154 -12.47 -29.29 14.90
C HIS A 154 -12.15 -28.00 14.13
N VAL A 155 -11.13 -27.24 14.53
CA VAL A 155 -10.86 -25.92 13.91
C VAL A 155 -10.30 -26.05 12.48
N ASN A 156 -9.51 -27.09 12.21
CA ASN A 156 -8.98 -27.40 10.88
C ASN A 156 -9.81 -28.46 10.12
N LYS A 157 -11.02 -28.79 10.60
CA LYS A 157 -11.88 -29.78 9.97
C LYS A 157 -12.15 -29.44 8.49
N SER A 158 -12.04 -30.44 7.62
CA SER A 158 -12.25 -30.36 6.16
C SER A 158 -11.26 -29.47 5.40
N GLN A 159 -10.18 -29.02 6.05
CA GLN A 159 -9.18 -28.11 5.50
C GLN A 159 -7.79 -28.76 5.48
N SER A 160 -6.88 -28.16 4.72
CA SER A 160 -5.47 -28.52 4.68
C SER A 160 -4.61 -27.30 4.99
N SER A 161 -3.41 -27.52 5.54
CA SER A 161 -2.45 -26.43 5.68
C SER A 161 -2.10 -25.78 4.33
N ASN A 162 -2.19 -26.54 3.23
CA ASN A 162 -1.82 -26.06 1.90
C ASN A 162 -2.92 -25.21 1.22
N ASP A 163 -4.20 -25.37 1.56
CA ASP A 163 -5.31 -24.62 0.96
C ASP A 163 -5.89 -23.50 1.85
N THR A 164 -5.54 -23.51 3.13
CA THR A 164 -5.93 -22.46 4.11
C THR A 164 -5.14 -21.16 3.95
N PHE A 165 -3.82 -21.22 3.93
CA PHE A 165 -2.97 -20.03 3.79
C PHE A 165 -3.21 -19.25 2.48
N PRO A 166 -3.22 -19.86 1.26
CA PRO A 166 -3.57 -19.14 0.03
C PRO A 166 -4.95 -18.48 0.11
N THR A 167 -5.93 -19.14 0.72
CA THR A 167 -7.26 -18.55 0.95
C THR A 167 -7.19 -17.30 1.83
N ALA A 168 -6.45 -17.35 2.95
CA ALA A 168 -6.26 -16.20 3.82
C ALA A 168 -5.48 -15.05 3.12
N MET A 169 -4.51 -15.37 2.27
CA MET A 169 -3.79 -14.36 1.47
C MET A 169 -4.73 -13.56 0.57
N HIS A 170 -5.61 -14.26 -0.15
CA HIS A 170 -6.55 -13.66 -1.09
C HIS A 170 -7.59 -12.81 -0.35
N ILE A 171 -8.15 -13.32 0.75
CA ILE A 171 -9.07 -12.55 1.61
C ILE A 171 -8.39 -11.27 2.13
N ALA A 172 -7.16 -11.38 2.63
CA ALA A 172 -6.41 -10.24 3.15
C ALA A 172 -6.13 -9.19 2.06
N ALA A 173 -5.63 -9.61 0.90
CA ALA A 173 -5.30 -8.71 -0.21
C ALA A 173 -6.55 -7.96 -0.71
N VAL A 174 -7.64 -8.69 -0.94
CA VAL A 174 -8.91 -8.10 -1.40
C VAL A 174 -9.46 -7.10 -0.38
N LYS A 175 -9.50 -7.46 0.92
CA LYS A 175 -9.99 -6.54 1.96
C LYS A 175 -9.14 -5.28 2.02
N GLU A 176 -7.82 -5.38 2.02
CA GLU A 176 -6.93 -4.20 2.08
C GLU A 176 -7.03 -3.34 0.80
N VAL A 177 -7.27 -3.94 -0.37
CA VAL A 177 -7.55 -3.15 -1.58
C VAL A 177 -8.84 -2.32 -1.41
N HIS A 178 -9.91 -2.91 -0.90
CA HIS A 178 -11.20 -2.24 -0.76
C HIS A 178 -11.26 -1.25 0.42
N GLU A 179 -10.61 -1.57 1.54
CA GLU A 179 -10.72 -0.80 2.78
C GLU A 179 -9.65 0.29 2.92
N VAL A 180 -8.48 0.12 2.28
CA VAL A 180 -7.34 1.04 2.43
C VAL A 180 -6.97 1.70 1.11
N LEU A 181 -6.64 0.90 0.09
CA LEU A 181 -6.05 1.44 -1.14
C LEU A 181 -7.04 2.22 -1.99
N LEU A 182 -8.18 1.61 -2.36
CA LEU A 182 -9.16 2.27 -3.23
C LEU A 182 -9.73 3.56 -2.60
N PRO A 183 -10.07 3.61 -1.30
CA PRO A 183 -10.48 4.86 -0.65
C PRO A 183 -9.38 5.92 -0.65
N GLY A 184 -8.12 5.55 -0.37
CA GLY A 184 -7.00 6.49 -0.40
C GLY A 184 -6.75 7.08 -1.79
N LEU A 185 -6.85 6.26 -2.84
CA LEU A 185 -6.72 6.70 -4.23
C LEU A 185 -7.91 7.56 -4.68
N GLN A 186 -9.13 7.24 -4.24
CA GLN A 186 -10.30 8.05 -4.53
C GLN A 186 -10.16 9.45 -3.92
N LYS A 187 -9.72 9.52 -2.67
CA LYS A 187 -9.44 10.80 -1.99
C LYS A 187 -8.40 11.64 -2.76
N LEU A 188 -7.31 11.02 -3.20
CA LEU A 188 -6.29 11.70 -3.99
C LEU A 188 -6.80 12.14 -5.37
N HIS A 189 -7.54 11.28 -6.05
CA HIS A 189 -8.18 11.60 -7.33
C HIS A 189 -9.04 12.86 -7.22
N ASP A 190 -9.91 12.90 -6.22
CA ASP A 190 -10.89 13.98 -6.06
C ASP A 190 -10.21 15.30 -5.72
N ALA A 191 -9.18 15.29 -4.86
CA ALA A 191 -8.41 16.49 -4.54
C ALA A 191 -7.59 17.00 -5.73
N LEU A 192 -7.01 16.11 -6.54
CA LEU A 192 -6.34 16.50 -7.78
C LEU A 192 -7.33 17.08 -8.80
N GLU A 193 -8.55 16.54 -8.87
CA GLU A 193 -9.59 17.03 -9.76
C GLU A 193 -10.10 18.41 -9.33
N GLU A 194 -10.26 18.63 -8.02
CA GLU A 194 -10.58 19.94 -7.47
C GLU A 194 -9.50 20.97 -7.81
N LYS A 195 -8.21 20.63 -7.63
CA LYS A 195 -7.10 21.51 -8.01
C LYS A 195 -6.98 21.73 -9.50
N SER A 196 -7.29 20.72 -10.32
CA SER A 196 -7.36 20.87 -11.77
C SER A 196 -8.39 21.93 -12.19
N LYS A 197 -9.57 21.93 -11.55
CA LYS A 197 -10.62 22.93 -11.77
C LYS A 197 -10.22 24.31 -11.22
N GLU A 198 -9.66 24.37 -10.02
CA GLU A 198 -9.15 25.62 -9.44
C GLU A 198 -8.12 26.31 -10.35
N PHE A 199 -7.27 25.52 -11.01
CA PHE A 199 -6.19 26.02 -11.87
C PHE A 199 -6.54 26.09 -13.36
N GLU A 200 -7.80 25.89 -13.73
CA GLU A 200 -8.24 25.76 -15.13
C GLU A 200 -7.83 26.95 -16.01
N ASN A 201 -7.80 28.16 -15.44
CA ASN A 201 -7.54 29.41 -16.16
C ASN A 201 -6.09 29.93 -15.98
N ILE A 202 -5.22 29.20 -15.26
CA ILE A 202 -3.84 29.66 -14.98
C ILE A 202 -2.92 29.14 -16.07
N ILE A 203 -2.63 29.99 -17.07
CA ILE A 203 -1.74 29.66 -18.19
C ILE A 203 -0.28 29.72 -17.73
N LYS A 204 0.49 28.68 -18.06
CA LYS A 204 1.93 28.56 -17.78
C LYS A 204 2.69 28.08 -19.02
N ILE A 205 4.01 28.20 -18.96
CA ILE A 205 4.92 27.63 -19.97
C ILE A 205 5.02 26.12 -19.79
N GLY A 206 4.75 25.37 -20.86
CA GLY A 206 4.96 23.92 -20.87
C GLY A 206 6.44 23.56 -20.81
N ARG A 207 6.74 22.31 -20.43
CA ARG A 207 8.11 21.78 -20.48
C ARG A 207 8.15 20.44 -21.18
N THR A 208 8.99 20.33 -22.20
CA THR A 208 9.33 19.07 -22.86
C THR A 208 10.84 18.95 -22.90
N HIS A 209 11.39 17.79 -22.51
CA HIS A 209 12.85 17.64 -22.32
C HIS A 209 13.43 18.66 -21.32
N THR A 210 12.63 19.07 -20.34
CA THR A 210 12.91 20.14 -19.35
C THR A 210 13.16 21.54 -19.92
N GLN A 211 13.04 21.71 -21.24
CA GLN A 211 13.13 23.02 -21.91
C GLN A 211 11.77 23.70 -21.97
N ASP A 212 11.77 25.04 -22.06
CA ASP A 212 10.58 25.83 -22.31
C ASP A 212 9.87 25.35 -23.59
N ALA A 213 8.56 25.21 -23.52
CA ALA A 213 7.70 24.79 -24.62
C ALA A 213 6.46 25.69 -24.73
N VAL A 214 5.55 25.35 -25.65
CA VAL A 214 4.28 26.08 -25.82
C VAL A 214 3.42 26.06 -24.55
N PRO A 215 2.50 27.03 -24.37
CA PRO A 215 1.70 27.12 -23.16
C PRO A 215 0.69 25.98 -22.99
N LEU A 216 0.35 25.71 -21.73
CA LEU A 216 -0.84 24.98 -21.30
C LEU A 216 -1.32 25.58 -19.98
N THR A 217 -2.53 25.26 -19.52
CA THR A 217 -2.98 25.67 -18.18
C THR A 217 -2.47 24.70 -17.11
N LEU A 218 -2.27 25.18 -15.90
CA LEU A 218 -2.02 24.32 -14.74
C LEU A 218 -3.18 23.33 -14.55
N GLY A 219 -4.42 23.74 -14.83
CA GLY A 219 -5.56 22.84 -14.83
C GLY A 219 -5.44 21.68 -15.81
N GLN A 220 -4.96 21.93 -17.05
CA GLN A 220 -4.66 20.88 -18.03
C GLN A 220 -3.56 19.93 -17.54
N GLU A 221 -2.48 20.48 -16.93
CA GLU A 221 -1.39 19.69 -16.35
C GLU A 221 -1.90 18.76 -15.23
N PHE A 222 -2.69 19.31 -14.30
CA PHE A 222 -3.32 18.54 -13.22
C PHE A 222 -4.36 17.54 -13.73
N GLY A 223 -5.08 17.85 -14.81
CA GLY A 223 -6.00 16.92 -15.47
C GLY A 223 -5.28 15.66 -15.97
N GLY A 224 -4.01 15.77 -16.35
CA GLY A 224 -3.15 14.61 -16.62
C GLY A 224 -2.93 13.73 -15.38
N TYR A 225 -2.66 14.33 -14.22
CA TYR A 225 -2.49 13.60 -12.95
C TYR A 225 -3.78 12.88 -12.54
N VAL A 226 -4.93 13.56 -12.63
CA VAL A 226 -6.27 12.99 -12.36
C VAL A 226 -6.47 11.73 -13.20
N GLN A 227 -6.19 11.82 -14.51
CA GLN A 227 -6.36 10.68 -15.41
C GLN A 227 -5.43 9.51 -15.06
N GLN A 228 -4.20 9.77 -14.63
CA GLN A 228 -3.27 8.72 -14.19
C GLN A 228 -3.79 7.96 -12.96
N ILE A 229 -4.36 8.66 -11.97
CA ILE A 229 -4.96 8.03 -10.78
C ILE A 229 -6.22 7.23 -11.17
N LYS A 230 -7.10 7.82 -11.98
CA LYS A 230 -8.30 7.15 -12.51
C LYS A 230 -7.97 5.83 -13.21
N TYR A 231 -6.97 5.84 -14.09
CA TYR A 231 -6.52 4.62 -14.78
C TYR A 231 -5.85 3.63 -13.85
N SER A 232 -5.14 4.09 -12.83
CA SER A 232 -4.54 3.19 -11.82
C SER A 232 -5.62 2.46 -11.02
N VAL A 233 -6.68 3.16 -10.60
CA VAL A 233 -7.87 2.54 -9.97
C VAL A 233 -8.50 1.50 -10.90
N SER A 234 -8.66 1.82 -12.19
CA SER A 234 -9.21 0.86 -13.17
C SER A 234 -8.33 -0.39 -13.31
N ARG A 235 -7.00 -0.24 -13.35
CA ARG A 235 -6.06 -1.37 -13.46
C ARG A 235 -6.11 -2.27 -12.23
N ILE A 236 -6.15 -1.68 -11.04
CA ILE A 236 -6.27 -2.43 -9.77
C ILE A 236 -7.58 -3.22 -9.77
N LYS A 237 -8.71 -2.58 -10.11
CA LYS A 237 -10.01 -3.27 -10.20
C LYS A 237 -10.01 -4.39 -11.24
N ALA A 238 -9.30 -4.22 -12.36
CA ALA A 238 -9.17 -5.24 -13.39
C ALA A 238 -8.38 -6.48 -12.94
N ALA A 239 -7.45 -6.34 -12.00
CA ALA A 239 -6.69 -7.47 -11.44
C ALA A 239 -7.50 -8.29 -10.40
N LEU A 240 -8.50 -7.68 -9.75
CA LEU A 240 -9.24 -8.31 -8.64
C LEU A 240 -9.99 -9.62 -8.95
N PRO A 241 -10.58 -9.86 -10.13
CA PRO A 241 -11.39 -11.05 -10.37
C PRO A 241 -10.70 -12.37 -10.00
N ARG A 242 -9.42 -12.54 -10.33
CA ARG A 242 -8.65 -13.74 -9.96
C ARG A 242 -8.25 -13.78 -8.49
N VAL A 243 -8.15 -12.63 -7.82
CA VAL A 243 -7.86 -12.56 -6.38
C VAL A 243 -9.08 -12.94 -5.54
N TYR A 244 -10.30 -12.83 -6.09
CA TYR A 244 -11.51 -13.33 -5.41
C TYR A 244 -11.62 -14.87 -5.42
N GLU A 245 -10.82 -15.56 -6.23
CA GLU A 245 -10.84 -17.02 -6.33
C GLU A 245 -10.08 -17.64 -5.15
N LEU A 246 -10.74 -18.50 -4.38
CA LEU A 246 -10.21 -19.09 -3.15
C LEU A 246 -9.78 -20.55 -3.35
N ALA A 247 -8.61 -20.88 -2.83
CA ALA A 247 -8.02 -22.22 -2.89
C ALA A 247 -8.68 -23.25 -1.96
N ALA A 248 -9.42 -22.81 -0.94
CA ALA A 248 -10.06 -23.69 0.05
C ALA A 248 -10.90 -24.79 -0.62
N GLY A 249 -10.67 -26.03 -0.18
CA GLY A 249 -11.23 -27.24 -0.78
C GLY A 249 -10.28 -27.97 -1.74
N GLY A 250 -9.15 -27.37 -2.11
CA GLY A 250 -8.09 -28.05 -2.87
C GLY A 250 -7.27 -29.05 -2.03
N THR A 251 -7.33 -28.93 -0.71
CA THR A 251 -6.63 -29.74 0.28
C THR A 251 -5.11 -29.82 0.09
N ALA A 252 -4.52 -31.01 -0.05
CA ALA A 252 -3.07 -31.18 -0.01
C ALA A 252 -2.40 -30.77 -1.34
N VAL A 253 -3.00 -31.18 -2.46
CA VAL A 253 -2.40 -31.13 -3.80
C VAL A 253 -3.36 -30.65 -4.90
N GLY A 254 -4.57 -30.22 -4.54
CA GLY A 254 -5.57 -29.68 -5.47
C GLY A 254 -6.75 -30.62 -5.75
N THR A 255 -6.68 -31.88 -5.32
CA THR A 255 -7.71 -32.89 -5.64
C THR A 255 -8.95 -32.82 -4.75
N GLY A 256 -8.87 -32.16 -3.59
CA GLY A 256 -9.93 -32.21 -2.59
C GLY A 256 -9.99 -33.51 -1.78
N LEU A 257 -8.95 -34.36 -1.85
CA LEU A 257 -8.85 -35.53 -0.99
C LEU A 257 -8.94 -35.12 0.50
N ASN A 258 -9.74 -35.85 1.28
CA ASN A 258 -10.01 -35.60 2.70
C ASN A 258 -10.80 -34.31 3.02
N THR A 259 -11.43 -33.67 2.04
CA THR A 259 -12.55 -32.74 2.29
C THR A 259 -13.89 -33.35 1.87
N ARG A 260 -14.96 -32.55 1.85
CA ARG A 260 -16.32 -32.99 1.48
C ARG A 260 -16.76 -32.33 0.19
N ILE A 261 -17.50 -33.08 -0.64
CA ILE A 261 -18.18 -32.51 -1.81
C ILE A 261 -19.10 -31.38 -1.33
N GLY A 262 -18.98 -30.20 -1.95
CA GLY A 262 -19.71 -29.00 -1.57
C GLY A 262 -19.03 -28.14 -0.48
N PHE A 263 -17.92 -28.55 0.13
CA PHE A 263 -17.21 -27.72 1.11
C PHE A 263 -16.61 -26.47 0.46
N ALA A 264 -15.96 -26.61 -0.71
CA ALA A 264 -15.24 -25.55 -1.40
C ALA A 264 -16.17 -24.39 -1.81
N GLU A 265 -17.34 -24.73 -2.37
CA GLU A 265 -18.36 -23.78 -2.81
C GLU A 265 -19.01 -23.08 -1.62
N LYS A 266 -19.40 -23.85 -0.59
CA LYS A 266 -20.07 -23.31 0.60
C LYS A 266 -19.16 -22.39 1.41
N VAL A 267 -17.88 -22.76 1.61
CA VAL A 267 -16.95 -21.93 2.37
C VAL A 267 -16.64 -20.63 1.64
N ALA A 268 -16.48 -20.66 0.31
CA ALA A 268 -16.30 -19.44 -0.48
C ALA A 268 -17.53 -18.52 -0.43
N ALA A 269 -18.74 -19.09 -0.57
CA ALA A 269 -19.99 -18.33 -0.44
C ALA A 269 -20.16 -17.72 0.96
N LYS A 270 -19.78 -18.46 2.01
CA LYS A 270 -19.82 -17.94 3.38
C LYS A 270 -18.79 -16.84 3.62
N VAL A 271 -17.58 -16.96 3.08
CA VAL A 271 -16.59 -15.87 3.10
C VAL A 271 -17.11 -14.64 2.35
N ALA A 272 -17.76 -14.82 1.20
CA ALA A 272 -18.38 -13.74 0.45
C ALA A 272 -19.48 -13.02 1.26
N GLU A 273 -20.36 -13.77 1.90
CA GLU A 273 -21.40 -13.24 2.79
C GLU A 273 -20.82 -12.42 3.95
N LEU A 274 -19.81 -12.96 4.63
CA LEU A 274 -19.18 -12.31 5.79
C LEU A 274 -18.44 -11.03 5.45
N THR A 275 -17.95 -10.91 4.22
CA THR A 275 -17.14 -9.77 3.78
C THR A 275 -17.92 -8.78 2.92
N GLY A 276 -19.06 -9.18 2.37
CA GLY A 276 -19.79 -8.41 1.35
C GLY A 276 -19.05 -8.33 0.01
N LEU A 277 -18.03 -9.17 -0.21
CA LEU A 277 -17.17 -9.15 -1.41
C LEU A 277 -17.36 -10.44 -2.22
N PRO A 278 -17.22 -10.40 -3.56
CA PRO A 278 -17.66 -11.49 -4.45
C PRO A 278 -16.64 -12.66 -4.52
N PHE A 279 -16.24 -13.20 -3.37
CA PHE A 279 -15.38 -14.37 -3.30
C PHE A 279 -16.06 -15.60 -3.89
N ILE A 280 -15.30 -16.39 -4.64
CA ILE A 280 -15.74 -17.64 -5.25
C ILE A 280 -14.69 -18.71 -5.03
N THR A 281 -15.07 -19.98 -5.18
CA THR A 281 -14.08 -21.06 -5.17
C THR A 281 -13.30 -21.05 -6.48
N ALA A 282 -11.98 -21.26 -6.44
CA ALA A 282 -11.16 -21.28 -7.65
C ALA A 282 -11.59 -22.43 -8.58
N PRO A 283 -11.78 -22.20 -9.89
CA PRO A 283 -12.24 -23.22 -10.83
C PRO A 283 -11.20 -24.34 -11.02
N ASN A 284 -9.91 -24.03 -10.86
CA ASN A 284 -8.83 -25.00 -10.89
C ASN A 284 -8.00 -24.92 -9.60
N LYS A 285 -8.10 -25.95 -8.76
CA LYS A 285 -7.40 -25.99 -7.48
C LYS A 285 -5.91 -26.25 -7.61
N PHE A 286 -5.47 -26.94 -8.67
CA PHE A 286 -4.05 -27.16 -8.92
C PHE A 286 -3.34 -25.83 -9.19
N GLU A 287 -3.91 -24.98 -10.05
CA GLU A 287 -3.41 -23.64 -10.31
C GLU A 287 -3.35 -22.81 -9.01
N SER A 288 -4.45 -22.76 -8.25
CA SER A 288 -4.53 -21.94 -7.02
C SER A 288 -3.57 -22.35 -5.89
N LEU A 289 -3.00 -23.56 -5.96
CA LEU A 289 -2.03 -24.07 -4.99
C LEU A 289 -0.59 -24.00 -5.52
N ALA A 290 -0.40 -24.37 -6.79
CA ALA A 290 0.89 -24.46 -7.46
C ALA A 290 1.45 -23.10 -7.90
N ALA A 291 0.59 -22.09 -8.08
CA ALA A 291 0.95 -20.75 -8.50
C ALA A 291 0.21 -19.68 -7.67
N HIS A 292 0.62 -18.42 -7.84
CA HIS A 292 0.01 -17.24 -7.21
C HIS A 292 -0.03 -16.07 -8.20
N ASP A 293 -0.44 -16.37 -9.43
CA ASP A 293 -0.36 -15.44 -10.55
C ASP A 293 -1.34 -14.26 -10.37
N ALA A 294 -2.48 -14.50 -9.72
CA ALA A 294 -3.40 -13.43 -9.31
C ALA A 294 -2.70 -12.34 -8.46
N LEU A 295 -1.76 -12.74 -7.59
CA LEU A 295 -1.03 -11.82 -6.73
C LEU A 295 0.14 -11.13 -7.45
N VAL A 296 0.76 -11.78 -8.45
CA VAL A 296 1.75 -11.10 -9.30
C VAL A 296 1.07 -10.09 -10.23
N GLU A 297 -0.12 -10.41 -10.75
CA GLU A 297 -0.93 -9.50 -11.57
C GLU A 297 -1.37 -8.27 -10.77
N LEU A 298 -1.93 -8.47 -9.57
CA LEU A 298 -2.27 -7.38 -8.66
C LEU A 298 -1.05 -6.52 -8.35
N SER A 299 0.09 -7.15 -8.03
CA SER A 299 1.35 -6.46 -7.80
C SER A 299 1.81 -5.63 -9.02
N GLY A 300 1.61 -6.12 -10.25
CA GLY A 300 1.89 -5.37 -11.47
C GLY A 300 1.03 -4.12 -11.64
N ALA A 301 -0.26 -4.19 -11.24
CA ALA A 301 -1.14 -3.02 -11.19
C ALA A 301 -0.66 -1.99 -10.14
N LEU A 302 -0.24 -2.45 -8.95
CA LEU A 302 0.36 -1.60 -7.90
C LEU A 302 1.67 -0.96 -8.36
N ASN A 303 2.51 -1.70 -9.08
CA ASN A 303 3.75 -1.19 -9.67
C ASN A 303 3.47 -0.07 -10.70
N THR A 304 2.44 -0.25 -11.52
CA THR A 304 2.00 0.80 -12.49
C THR A 304 1.51 2.06 -11.77
N LEU A 305 0.78 1.90 -10.67
CA LEU A 305 0.37 3.01 -9.81
C LEU A 305 1.59 3.71 -9.19
N ALA A 306 2.59 2.96 -8.71
CA ALA A 306 3.82 3.54 -8.17
C ALA A 306 4.56 4.40 -9.20
N CYS A 307 4.66 3.97 -10.45
CA CYS A 307 5.20 4.80 -11.54
C CYS A 307 4.40 6.09 -11.75
N SER A 308 3.08 6.01 -11.66
CA SER A 308 2.20 7.19 -11.82
C SER A 308 2.37 8.18 -10.66
N LEU A 309 2.38 7.70 -9.42
CA LEU A 309 2.60 8.53 -8.23
C LEU A 309 4.01 9.13 -8.19
N MET A 310 5.04 8.38 -8.62
CA MET A 310 6.40 8.89 -8.74
C MET A 310 6.45 10.11 -9.66
N LYS A 311 5.82 10.02 -10.84
CA LYS A 311 5.73 11.14 -11.80
C LYS A 311 5.00 12.33 -11.18
N ILE A 312 3.81 12.12 -10.65
CA ILE A 312 2.96 13.19 -10.08
C ILE A 312 3.70 13.91 -8.94
N ALA A 313 4.23 13.16 -7.97
CA ALA A 313 4.92 13.73 -6.83
C ALA A 313 6.23 14.43 -7.22
N ASN A 314 6.95 13.94 -8.23
CA ASN A 314 8.17 14.61 -8.71
C ASN A 314 7.85 15.89 -9.48
N ASP A 315 6.81 15.92 -10.31
CA ASP A 315 6.37 17.14 -10.97
C ASP A 315 6.00 18.21 -9.93
N ILE A 316 5.15 17.88 -8.96
CA ILE A 316 4.74 18.81 -7.90
C ILE A 316 5.95 19.31 -7.09
N ARG A 317 6.89 18.42 -6.77
CA ARG A 317 8.16 18.78 -6.11
C ARG A 317 8.96 19.82 -6.89
N PHE A 318 9.13 19.60 -8.20
CA PHE A 318 9.89 20.52 -9.04
C PHE A 318 9.14 21.83 -9.29
N LEU A 319 7.83 21.78 -9.51
CA LEU A 319 6.99 22.97 -9.65
C LEU A 319 7.00 23.83 -8.37
N GLY A 320 7.10 23.19 -7.20
CA GLY A 320 7.27 23.85 -5.90
C GLY A 320 8.71 24.26 -5.55
N SER A 321 9.71 23.99 -6.39
CA SER A 321 11.11 24.29 -6.08
C SER A 321 11.36 25.80 -6.05
N GLY A 322 12.02 26.31 -5.00
CA GLY A 322 12.18 27.75 -4.80
C GLY A 322 12.82 28.11 -3.45
N PRO A 323 12.66 29.36 -2.98
CA PRO A 323 11.72 30.37 -3.50
C PRO A 323 12.22 31.16 -4.72
N ARG A 324 13.53 31.17 -5.01
CA ARG A 324 14.11 32.06 -6.05
C ARG A 324 15.01 31.38 -7.07
N SER A 325 15.48 30.17 -6.81
CA SER A 325 16.45 29.44 -7.66
C SER A 325 15.89 28.12 -8.20
N GLY A 326 14.57 28.01 -8.31
CA GLY A 326 13.86 26.87 -8.88
C GLY A 326 12.78 27.32 -9.87
N LEU A 327 11.77 26.49 -10.09
CA LEU A 327 10.63 26.83 -10.96
C LEU A 327 9.66 27.78 -10.25
N GLY A 328 9.27 27.48 -9.02
CA GLY A 328 8.42 28.32 -8.16
C GLY A 328 7.02 28.58 -8.71
N GLU A 329 6.47 27.66 -9.50
CA GLU A 329 5.10 27.77 -10.04
C GLU A 329 4.05 27.42 -8.98
N LEU A 330 4.39 26.52 -8.05
CA LEU A 330 3.52 26.13 -6.95
C LEU A 330 4.08 26.59 -5.60
N ILE A 331 3.18 26.88 -4.67
CA ILE A 331 3.46 27.11 -3.26
C ILE A 331 2.84 25.92 -2.51
N LEU A 332 3.70 25.10 -1.90
CA LEU A 332 3.26 23.93 -1.14
C LEU A 332 2.97 24.31 0.32
N PRO A 333 2.05 23.61 1.01
CA PRO A 333 1.83 23.77 2.44
C PRO A 333 3.10 23.51 3.25
N GLU A 334 3.32 24.30 4.29
CA GLU A 334 4.39 24.12 5.28
C GLU A 334 3.83 23.39 6.51
N ASN A 335 4.10 22.09 6.66
CA ASN A 335 3.56 21.27 7.76
C ASN A 335 4.54 21.09 8.91
N GLU A 336 5.84 21.23 8.64
CA GLU A 336 6.91 21.14 9.61
C GLU A 336 7.57 22.50 9.80
N PRO A 337 7.97 22.90 11.03
CA PRO A 337 8.59 24.19 11.28
C PRO A 337 9.84 24.41 10.42
N GLY A 338 9.77 25.37 9.49
CA GLY A 338 10.94 25.92 8.82
C GLY A 338 11.84 26.69 9.79
N SER A 339 13.06 26.95 9.36
CA SER A 339 13.95 27.86 10.10
C SER A 339 13.49 29.30 9.90
N SER A 340 13.32 30.07 10.98
CA SER A 340 12.92 31.49 10.91
C SER A 340 13.91 32.37 10.12
N ILE A 341 15.14 31.91 9.91
CA ILE A 341 16.15 32.59 9.08
C ILE A 341 15.96 32.33 7.56
N MET A 342 15.09 31.39 7.17
CA MET A 342 14.87 30.97 5.77
C MET A 342 13.40 31.15 5.34
N PRO A 343 12.86 32.39 5.29
CA PRO A 343 11.47 32.62 4.91
C PRO A 343 11.19 32.17 3.47
N GLY A 344 10.03 31.52 3.27
CA GLY A 344 9.57 31.03 1.97
C GLY A 344 10.26 29.74 1.50
N LYS A 345 11.17 29.15 2.29
CA LYS A 345 11.71 27.82 2.03
C LYS A 345 10.77 26.76 2.61
N VAL A 346 10.07 26.05 1.75
CA VAL A 346 9.23 24.90 2.12
C VAL A 346 9.81 23.64 1.50
N ASN A 347 10.18 22.66 2.32
CA ASN A 347 10.63 21.38 1.82
C ASN A 347 9.41 20.55 1.39
N PRO A 348 9.45 19.87 0.23
CA PRO A 348 8.34 19.07 -0.29
C PRO A 348 8.26 17.68 0.37
N THR A 349 8.15 17.62 1.71
CA THR A 349 8.28 16.40 2.54
C THR A 349 7.30 15.30 2.16
N GLN A 350 6.06 15.65 1.84
CA GLN A 350 5.06 14.67 1.39
C GLN A 350 5.40 14.09 0.01
N CYS A 351 5.98 14.89 -0.90
CA CYS A 351 6.46 14.38 -2.18
C CYS A 351 7.61 13.38 -1.95
N GLU A 352 8.52 13.68 -1.01
CA GLU A 352 9.62 12.79 -0.62
C GLU A 352 9.08 11.43 -0.14
N ALA A 353 8.13 11.44 0.80
CA ALA A 353 7.49 10.24 1.31
C ALA A 353 6.84 9.40 0.20
N VAL A 354 6.03 10.01 -0.69
CA VAL A 354 5.38 9.32 -1.81
C VAL A 354 6.40 8.68 -2.74
N THR A 355 7.50 9.39 -3.08
CA THR A 355 8.52 8.83 -3.97
C THR A 355 9.32 7.69 -3.34
N MET A 356 9.58 7.72 -2.03
CA MET A 356 10.19 6.59 -1.32
C MET A 356 9.24 5.37 -1.31
N VAL A 357 7.95 5.60 -1.08
CA VAL A 357 6.92 4.54 -1.18
C VAL A 357 6.88 3.94 -2.58
N ALA A 358 6.89 4.76 -3.63
CA ALA A 358 6.89 4.27 -5.00
C ALA A 358 8.12 3.38 -5.30
N ALA A 359 9.32 3.78 -4.84
CA ALA A 359 10.52 2.95 -4.97
C ALA A 359 10.41 1.62 -4.20
N GLN A 360 9.88 1.64 -2.97
CA GLN A 360 9.65 0.43 -2.18
C GLN A 360 8.69 -0.54 -2.89
N VAL A 361 7.60 -0.03 -3.47
CA VAL A 361 6.62 -0.85 -4.20
C VAL A 361 7.24 -1.52 -5.42
N MET A 362 8.09 -0.81 -6.17
CA MET A 362 8.81 -1.39 -7.31
C MET A 362 9.76 -2.52 -6.87
N GLY A 363 10.47 -2.35 -5.75
CA GLY A 363 11.30 -3.41 -5.17
C GLY A 363 10.48 -4.61 -4.70
N ASN A 364 9.36 -4.35 -4.03
CA ASN A 364 8.42 -5.38 -3.57
C ASN A 364 7.86 -6.19 -4.76
N HIS A 365 7.55 -5.52 -5.88
CA HIS A 365 7.07 -6.18 -7.09
C HIS A 365 8.08 -7.21 -7.62
N VAL A 366 9.38 -6.89 -7.59
CA VAL A 366 10.43 -7.83 -7.99
C VAL A 366 10.48 -9.04 -7.05
N ALA A 367 10.41 -8.82 -5.73
CA ALA A 367 10.39 -9.91 -4.75
C ALA A 367 9.18 -10.84 -4.95
N ILE A 368 8.00 -10.28 -5.25
CA ILE A 368 6.79 -11.03 -5.55
C ILE A 368 6.96 -11.83 -6.84
N THR A 369 7.47 -11.22 -7.91
CA THR A 369 7.72 -11.88 -9.20
C THR A 369 8.64 -13.09 -9.03
N ILE A 370 9.74 -12.94 -8.28
CA ILE A 370 10.66 -14.05 -8.00
C ILE A 370 9.97 -15.15 -7.18
N GLY A 371 9.19 -14.79 -6.16
CA GLY A 371 8.45 -15.77 -5.36
C GLY A 371 7.42 -16.56 -6.18
N CYS A 372 6.66 -15.88 -7.03
CA CYS A 372 5.65 -16.52 -7.88
C CYS A 372 6.29 -17.41 -8.96
N SER A 373 7.43 -17.01 -9.54
CA SER A 373 8.10 -17.79 -10.59
C SER A 373 8.73 -19.10 -10.11
N ASN A 374 8.84 -19.33 -8.80
CA ASN A 374 9.51 -20.49 -8.20
C ASN A 374 8.54 -21.48 -7.54
N GLY A 375 7.37 -21.69 -8.17
CA GLY A 375 6.48 -22.79 -7.83
C GLY A 375 7.07 -24.14 -8.24
N HIS A 376 6.84 -25.18 -7.43
CA HIS A 376 7.31 -26.53 -7.73
C HIS A 376 6.15 -27.53 -7.64
N PHE A 377 5.88 -28.20 -8.76
CA PHE A 377 4.84 -29.24 -8.85
C PHE A 377 3.50 -28.73 -8.30
N GLU A 378 2.90 -29.38 -7.29
CA GLU A 378 1.56 -29.07 -6.80
C GLU A 378 1.50 -27.89 -5.80
N LEU A 379 2.63 -27.28 -5.42
CA LEU A 379 2.62 -26.22 -4.40
C LEU A 379 3.71 -25.14 -4.58
N ASN A 380 3.30 -23.89 -4.73
CA ASN A 380 4.22 -22.77 -4.54
C ASN A 380 4.46 -22.53 -3.04
N VAL A 381 5.72 -22.58 -2.61
CA VAL A 381 6.16 -22.44 -1.22
C VAL A 381 6.90 -21.12 -0.97
N PHE A 382 6.46 -20.04 -1.62
CA PHE A 382 6.89 -18.67 -1.33
C PHE A 382 5.72 -17.83 -0.78
N LYS A 383 4.66 -18.48 -0.31
CA LYS A 383 3.37 -17.85 0.01
C LYS A 383 3.51 -16.68 1.01
N PRO A 384 4.19 -16.83 2.17
CA PRO A 384 4.34 -15.73 3.13
C PRO A 384 5.04 -14.48 2.57
N VAL A 385 6.12 -14.64 1.81
CA VAL A 385 6.87 -13.48 1.28
C VAL A 385 6.10 -12.78 0.18
N ILE A 386 5.34 -13.52 -0.65
CA ILE A 386 4.44 -12.96 -1.66
C ILE A 386 3.41 -12.04 -0.98
N ILE A 387 2.64 -12.57 -0.04
CA ILE A 387 1.55 -11.79 0.58
C ILE A 387 2.08 -10.63 1.43
N LYS A 388 3.22 -10.80 2.12
CA LYS A 388 3.87 -9.72 2.89
C LYS A 388 4.14 -8.51 2.01
N ASN A 389 4.73 -8.73 0.84
CA ASN A 389 5.08 -7.65 -0.08
C ASN A 389 3.85 -7.04 -0.76
N VAL A 390 2.83 -7.85 -1.09
CA VAL A 390 1.55 -7.35 -1.63
C VAL A 390 0.89 -6.42 -0.60
N LEU A 391 0.71 -6.89 0.64
CA LEU A 391 0.05 -6.12 1.70
C LEU A 391 0.84 -4.86 2.08
N GLN A 392 2.17 -4.94 2.15
CA GLN A 392 2.99 -3.76 2.40
C GLN A 392 2.80 -2.72 1.28
N SER A 393 2.76 -3.14 0.03
CA SER A 393 2.57 -2.24 -1.11
C SER A 393 1.19 -1.58 -1.09
N ILE A 394 0.13 -2.36 -0.88
CA ILE A 394 -1.25 -1.87 -0.76
C ILE A 394 -1.34 -0.81 0.35
N ARG A 395 -0.81 -1.14 1.54
CA ARG A 395 -0.87 -0.28 2.72
C ARG A 395 -0.09 1.02 2.52
N LEU A 396 1.16 0.94 2.06
CA LEU A 396 1.99 2.12 1.82
C LEU A 396 1.37 3.05 0.78
N LEU A 397 0.83 2.50 -0.32
CA LEU A 397 0.20 3.29 -1.37
C LEU A 397 -1.09 3.97 -0.89
N GLY A 398 -1.93 3.25 -0.14
CA GLY A 398 -3.16 3.82 0.44
C GLY A 398 -2.86 4.94 1.44
N ASP A 399 -1.98 4.68 2.43
CA ASP A 399 -1.60 5.66 3.44
C ASP A 399 -0.91 6.88 2.81
N ALA A 400 0.01 6.67 1.86
CA ALA A 400 0.68 7.75 1.17
C ALA A 400 -0.27 8.60 0.33
N ALA A 401 -1.26 7.99 -0.33
CA ALA A 401 -2.27 8.73 -1.08
C ALA A 401 -3.09 9.64 -0.16
N VAL A 402 -3.51 9.14 1.01
CA VAL A 402 -4.24 9.95 2.01
C VAL A 402 -3.35 11.07 2.55
N SER A 403 -2.14 10.76 3.03
CA SER A 403 -1.23 11.76 3.61
C SER A 403 -0.82 12.83 2.59
N PHE A 404 -0.51 12.43 1.36
CA PHE A 404 -0.16 13.36 0.30
C PHE A 404 -1.33 14.27 -0.07
N THR A 405 -2.54 13.73 -0.03
CA THR A 405 -3.75 14.53 -0.26
C THR A 405 -3.91 15.59 0.82
N ASP A 406 -4.00 15.17 2.07
CA ASP A 406 -4.33 16.02 3.22
C ASP A 406 -3.25 17.07 3.50
N ASN A 407 -1.98 16.67 3.38
CA ASN A 407 -0.85 17.49 3.81
C ASN A 407 -0.13 18.15 2.63
N CYS A 408 -0.60 18.01 1.40
CA CYS A 408 0.04 18.67 0.24
C CYS A 408 -0.98 19.11 -0.82
N ILE A 409 -1.73 18.18 -1.42
CA ILE A 409 -2.57 18.49 -2.59
C ILE A 409 -3.67 19.49 -2.26
N VAL A 410 -4.41 19.32 -1.16
CA VAL A 410 -5.54 20.22 -0.85
C VAL A 410 -5.09 21.66 -0.60
N GLY A 411 -3.89 21.84 -0.06
CA GLY A 411 -3.35 23.16 0.29
C GLY A 411 -2.43 23.78 -0.77
N VAL A 412 -2.18 23.10 -1.90
CA VAL A 412 -1.30 23.64 -2.94
C VAL A 412 -1.92 24.87 -3.58
N GLN A 413 -1.10 25.90 -3.80
CA GLN A 413 -1.50 27.15 -4.44
C GLN A 413 -0.59 27.44 -5.64
N ALA A 414 -1.14 28.11 -6.66
CA ALA A 414 -0.34 28.60 -7.78
C ALA A 414 0.31 29.96 -7.43
N ASN A 415 1.60 30.12 -7.69
CA ASN A 415 2.28 31.42 -7.63
C ASN A 415 2.02 32.20 -8.92
N THR A 416 0.81 32.74 -9.04
CA THR A 416 0.34 33.41 -10.27
C THR A 416 1.20 34.61 -10.65
N GLU A 417 1.73 35.36 -9.67
CA GLU A 417 2.67 36.46 -9.94
C GLU A 417 3.92 35.96 -10.67
N ARG A 418 4.54 34.90 -10.15
CA ARG A 418 5.73 34.31 -10.76
C ARG A 418 5.43 33.64 -12.10
N ILE A 419 4.31 32.94 -12.22
CA ILE A 419 3.88 32.32 -13.49
C ILE A 419 3.68 33.39 -14.56
N ASN A 420 2.96 34.47 -14.26
CA ASN A 420 2.72 35.56 -15.21
C ASN A 420 4.01 36.25 -15.64
N LYS A 421 4.95 36.44 -14.70
CA LYS A 421 6.28 36.96 -15.02
C LYS A 421 7.01 36.05 -16.00
N LEU A 422 7.12 34.75 -15.70
CA LEU A 422 7.80 33.77 -16.57
C LEU A 422 7.13 33.65 -17.95
N MET A 423 5.81 33.73 -18.01
CA MET A 423 5.06 33.79 -19.28
C MET A 423 5.48 34.98 -20.12
N SER A 424 5.58 36.18 -19.52
CA SER A 424 5.97 37.41 -20.24
C SER A 424 7.44 37.43 -20.68
N GLU A 425 8.30 36.73 -19.94
CA GLU A 425 9.74 36.62 -20.23
C GLU A 425 10.06 35.48 -21.20
N SER A 426 9.11 34.57 -21.47
CA SER A 426 9.33 33.41 -22.32
C SER A 426 9.51 33.75 -23.80
N LEU A 427 10.36 32.98 -24.47
CA LEU A 427 10.58 33.07 -25.91
C LEU A 427 9.57 32.25 -26.73
N MET A 428 8.76 31.40 -26.08
CA MET A 428 7.91 30.42 -26.78
C MET A 428 6.66 31.03 -27.42
N LEU A 429 6.21 32.18 -26.93
CA LEU A 429 5.04 32.91 -27.45
C LEU A 429 5.30 33.54 -28.83
N VAL A 430 6.55 33.56 -29.29
CA VAL A 430 6.95 34.20 -30.56
C VAL A 430 6.23 33.60 -31.77
N THR A 431 5.81 32.35 -31.70
CA THR A 431 5.13 31.64 -32.80
C THR A 431 3.77 32.25 -33.13
N ALA A 432 3.12 32.93 -32.18
CA ALA A 432 1.90 33.69 -32.41
C ALA A 432 2.10 34.84 -33.43
N LEU A 433 3.33 35.30 -33.63
CA LEU A 433 3.65 36.38 -34.58
C LEU A 433 3.76 35.88 -36.03
N ASN A 434 4.01 34.58 -36.25
CA ASN A 434 4.23 34.01 -37.59
C ASN A 434 3.15 34.42 -38.62
N PRO A 435 1.83 34.33 -38.34
CA PRO A 435 0.80 34.72 -39.31
C PRO A 435 0.72 36.24 -39.57
N HIS A 436 1.35 37.09 -38.75
CA HIS A 436 1.28 38.55 -38.86
C HIS A 436 2.52 39.16 -39.52
N ILE A 437 3.71 38.64 -39.19
CA ILE A 437 4.99 39.21 -39.64
C ILE A 437 5.87 38.22 -40.41
N GLY A 438 5.46 36.95 -40.53
CA GLY A 438 6.22 35.88 -41.16
C GLY A 438 7.29 35.25 -40.25
N TYR A 439 7.69 34.02 -40.59
CA TYR A 439 8.61 33.21 -39.80
C TYR A 439 9.97 33.89 -39.57
N ASP A 440 10.59 34.46 -40.60
CA ASP A 440 11.95 35.01 -40.49
C ASP A 440 12.03 36.19 -39.51
N LYS A 441 11.01 37.05 -39.48
CA LYS A 441 10.95 38.17 -38.53
C LYS A 441 10.72 37.66 -37.11
N ALA A 442 9.81 36.70 -36.91
CA ALA A 442 9.57 36.07 -35.62
C ALA A 442 10.84 35.37 -35.07
N ALA A 443 11.53 34.59 -35.91
CA ALA A 443 12.78 33.93 -35.54
C ALA A 443 13.89 34.93 -35.20
N LYS A 444 13.97 36.06 -35.91
CA LYS A 444 14.92 37.13 -35.60
C LYS A 444 14.62 37.79 -34.26
N ILE A 445 13.35 38.03 -33.92
CA ILE A 445 12.94 38.51 -32.59
C ILE A 445 13.42 37.55 -31.51
N ALA A 446 13.09 36.26 -31.61
CA ALA A 446 13.48 35.28 -30.59
C ALA A 446 15.00 35.17 -30.40
N LYS A 447 15.77 35.15 -31.51
CA LYS A 447 17.24 35.10 -31.46
C LYS A 447 17.84 36.34 -30.82
N THR A 448 17.32 37.53 -31.15
CA THR A 448 17.80 38.79 -30.57
C THR A 448 17.42 38.89 -29.09
N ALA A 449 16.18 38.57 -28.72
CA ALA A 449 15.71 38.57 -27.34
C ALA A 449 16.58 37.65 -26.45
N HIS A 450 16.87 36.43 -26.92
CA HIS A 450 17.75 35.51 -26.23
C HIS A 450 19.18 36.05 -26.06
N LYS A 451 19.76 36.61 -27.13
CA LYS A 451 21.12 37.16 -27.11
C LYS A 451 21.25 38.36 -26.18
N GLU A 452 20.22 39.20 -26.11
CA GLU A 452 20.25 40.45 -25.36
C GLU A 452 19.65 40.34 -23.95
N GLY A 453 19.00 39.22 -23.62
CA GLY A 453 18.34 39.02 -22.33
C GLY A 453 17.11 39.92 -22.12
N THR A 454 16.35 40.18 -23.19
CA THR A 454 15.15 41.04 -23.16
C THR A 454 13.89 40.25 -23.52
N THR A 455 12.71 40.83 -23.29
CA THR A 455 11.45 40.19 -23.66
C THR A 455 11.23 40.19 -25.18
N LEU A 456 10.33 39.32 -25.66
CA LEU A 456 9.90 39.32 -27.07
C LEU A 456 9.29 40.67 -27.47
N LYS A 457 8.48 41.28 -26.60
CA LYS A 457 7.81 42.56 -26.85
C LYS A 457 8.81 43.70 -27.03
N GLU A 458 9.75 43.83 -26.09
CA GLU A 458 10.79 44.86 -26.15
C GLU A 458 11.65 44.70 -27.41
N THR A 459 12.06 43.47 -27.73
CA THR A 459 12.87 43.19 -28.93
C THR A 459 12.10 43.50 -30.21
N ALA A 460 10.83 43.12 -30.30
CA ALA A 460 10.01 43.33 -31.49
C ALA A 460 9.79 44.83 -31.78
N ILE A 461 9.59 45.64 -30.73
CA ILE A 461 9.50 47.10 -30.82
C ILE A 461 10.85 47.70 -31.21
N LYS A 462 11.96 47.28 -30.56
CA LYS A 462 13.32 47.75 -30.85
C LYS A 462 13.73 47.49 -32.30
N LEU A 463 13.33 46.35 -32.87
CA LEU A 463 13.59 46.00 -34.26
C LEU A 463 12.65 46.69 -35.26
N GLY A 464 11.64 47.44 -34.78
CA GLY A 464 10.68 48.14 -35.63
C GLY A 464 9.76 47.20 -36.40
N PHE A 465 9.53 45.97 -35.92
CA PHE A 465 8.70 44.99 -36.61
C PHE A 465 7.22 45.10 -36.28
N LEU A 466 6.87 45.68 -35.14
CA LEU A 466 5.50 45.91 -34.68
C LEU A 466 5.46 46.94 -33.54
N THR A 467 4.28 47.47 -33.23
CA THR A 467 4.03 48.34 -32.07
C THR A 467 3.68 47.55 -30.82
N SER A 468 3.68 48.22 -29.65
CA SER A 468 3.21 47.61 -28.39
C SER A 468 1.78 47.06 -28.53
N ASP A 469 0.87 47.87 -29.07
CA ASP A 469 -0.55 47.49 -29.22
C ASP A 469 -0.74 46.29 -30.17
N GLN A 470 0.07 46.23 -31.24
CA GLN A 470 0.06 45.08 -32.14
C GLN A 470 0.54 43.81 -31.44
N PHE A 471 1.58 43.90 -30.60
CA PHE A 471 2.03 42.74 -29.82
C PHE A 471 0.92 42.23 -28.90
N ASP A 472 0.29 43.14 -28.15
CA ASP A 472 -0.78 42.80 -27.19
C ASP A 472 -2.03 42.24 -27.89
N GLN A 473 -2.30 42.67 -29.12
CA GLN A 473 -3.39 42.15 -29.92
C GLN A 473 -3.11 40.76 -30.52
N TRP A 474 -1.86 40.49 -30.92
CA TRP A 474 -1.48 39.29 -31.67
C TRP A 474 -0.99 38.14 -30.79
N VAL A 475 -0.34 38.45 -29.67
CA VAL A 475 0.25 37.45 -28.77
C VAL A 475 -0.66 37.25 -27.57
N LYS A 476 -1.67 36.39 -27.75
CA LYS A 476 -2.69 36.05 -26.76
C LYS A 476 -2.53 34.61 -26.29
N PRO A 477 -1.94 34.36 -25.10
CA PRO A 477 -1.74 33.00 -24.60
C PRO A 477 -3.01 32.16 -24.54
N GLU A 478 -4.17 32.77 -24.28
CA GLU A 478 -5.48 32.13 -24.26
C GLU A 478 -5.89 31.51 -25.62
N ASP A 479 -5.38 32.06 -26.73
CA ASP A 479 -5.64 31.57 -28.09
C ASP A 479 -4.63 30.49 -28.54
N MET A 480 -3.73 30.06 -27.64
CA MET A 480 -2.63 29.11 -27.90
C MET A 480 -2.83 27.76 -27.19
N LEU A 481 -4.04 27.45 -26.74
CA LEU A 481 -4.34 26.30 -25.87
C LEU A 481 -5.11 25.16 -26.56
N GLY A 482 -5.30 25.21 -27.88
CA GLY A 482 -6.10 24.22 -28.60
C GLY A 482 -5.96 24.27 -30.12
N PRO A 483 -6.53 23.27 -30.82
CA PRO A 483 -6.56 23.23 -32.28
C PRO A 483 -7.43 24.36 -32.87
N LYS A 484 -7.18 24.73 -34.12
CA LYS A 484 -7.93 25.74 -34.89
C LYS A 484 -8.56 25.14 -36.14
#